data_AF-A0A3D5Z710-F1
#
_entry.id   AF-A0A3D5Z710-F1
#
_cell.length_a   1.000
_cell.length_b   1.000
_cell.length_c   1.000
_cell.angle_alpha   90.00
_cell.angle_beta   90.00
_cell.angle_gamma   90.00
#
_symmetry.space_group_name_H-M   'P 1'
#
loop_
_entity.id
_entity.type
_entity.pdbx_description
1 polymer ?
#
loop_
_entity_poly.entity_id
_entity_poly.type
_entity_poly.pdbx_seq_one_letter_code
_entity_poly.pdbx_strand_id
1 'polypeptide(L)'
;MKLILKDETLELIAIDDSDIKTIDDLDKYIHKVIKNLKENEELYKTILKTREPLLFVEKLSNIIIKRLKELNVFRNSKNETLEINFFTLGCVNLFVKYFKGKLDCTLDDVEIFIKNMVKRFID
;
A
#
# COMPACT_ATOMS: atom_id res chain seq x y z
N MET A 1 -17.94 -10.95 -19.34
CA MET A 1 -16.62 -11.13 -18.70
C MET A 1 -16.01 -9.85 -18.10
N LYS A 2 -16.75 -8.73 -17.99
CA LYS A 2 -16.22 -7.45 -17.48
C LYS A 2 -16.62 -7.13 -16.02
N LEU A 3 -17.62 -7.84 -15.49
CA LEU A 3 -18.13 -7.67 -14.13
C LEU A 3 -17.36 -8.52 -13.10
N ILE A 4 -16.92 -9.72 -13.49
CA ILE A 4 -16.26 -10.69 -12.60
C ILE A 4 -14.91 -10.15 -12.07
N LEU A 5 -14.11 -9.54 -12.96
CA LEU A 5 -12.82 -8.93 -12.60
C LEU A 5 -12.96 -7.81 -11.56
N LYS A 6 -14.11 -7.13 -11.50
CA LYS A 6 -14.32 -5.96 -10.64
C LYS A 6 -14.57 -6.36 -9.18
N ASP A 7 -15.23 -7.50 -8.94
CA ASP A 7 -15.45 -8.01 -7.59
C ASP A 7 -14.22 -8.75 -7.07
N GLU A 8 -13.57 -9.58 -7.91
CA GLU A 8 -12.33 -10.30 -7.55
C GLU A 8 -11.18 -9.34 -7.19
N THR A 9 -11.07 -8.19 -7.87
CA THR A 9 -10.06 -7.17 -7.55
C THR A 9 -10.32 -6.42 -6.24
N LEU A 10 -11.56 -6.33 -5.80
CA LEU A 10 -11.94 -5.68 -4.55
C LEU A 10 -11.75 -6.62 -3.36
N GLU A 11 -11.93 -7.94 -3.57
CA GLU A 11 -11.67 -8.98 -2.56
C GLU A 11 -10.17 -9.18 -2.29
N LEU A 12 -9.30 -9.01 -3.29
CA LEU A 12 -7.83 -9.14 -3.11
C LEU A 12 -7.21 -8.08 -2.19
N ILE A 13 -7.83 -6.89 -2.08
CA ILE A 13 -7.42 -5.82 -1.16
C ILE A 13 -8.15 -5.93 0.19
N ALA A 14 -9.03 -6.91 0.38
CA ALA A 14 -9.67 -7.20 1.67
C ALA A 14 -8.68 -7.89 2.63
N ILE A 15 -7.47 -7.36 2.72
CA ILE A 15 -6.55 -7.72 3.79
C ILE A 15 -7.09 -7.02 5.02
N ASP A 16 -7.71 -7.83 5.88
CA ASP A 16 -8.24 -7.38 7.15
C ASP A 16 -7.17 -6.57 7.90
N ASP A 17 -7.50 -5.32 8.17
CA ASP A 17 -6.66 -4.35 8.84
C ASP A 17 -7.06 -4.22 10.32
N SER A 18 -8.11 -4.92 10.77
CA SER A 18 -8.67 -4.85 12.13
C SER A 18 -7.68 -5.19 13.25
N ASP A 19 -6.65 -5.98 12.95
CA ASP A 19 -5.61 -6.41 13.88
C ASP A 19 -4.46 -5.40 14.05
N ILE A 20 -4.44 -4.29 13.32
CA ILE A 20 -3.35 -3.30 13.39
C ILE A 20 -3.52 -2.43 14.65
N LYS A 21 -2.76 -2.74 15.70
CA LYS A 21 -2.80 -2.00 16.99
C LYS A 21 -1.46 -1.40 17.38
N THR A 22 -0.38 -1.90 16.81
CA THR A 22 0.99 -1.46 17.09
C THR A 22 1.77 -1.20 15.79
N ILE A 23 2.94 -0.59 15.91
CA ILE A 23 3.88 -0.43 14.80
C ILE A 23 4.35 -1.79 14.26
N ASP A 24 4.52 -2.79 15.13
CA ASP A 24 4.87 -4.15 14.70
C ASP A 24 3.73 -4.81 13.91
N ASP A 25 2.48 -4.51 14.27
CA ASP A 25 1.32 -4.98 13.50
C ASP A 25 1.23 -4.27 12.15
N LEU A 26 1.64 -3.00 12.07
CA LEU A 26 1.79 -2.28 10.80
C LEU A 26 2.87 -2.92 9.91
N ASP A 27 4.03 -3.30 10.47
CA ASP A 27 5.08 -4.00 9.72
C ASP A 27 4.59 -5.34 9.16
N LYS A 28 3.88 -6.12 9.99
CA LYS A 28 3.24 -7.38 9.58
C LYS A 28 2.17 -7.15 8.52
N TYR A 29 1.39 -6.08 8.64
CA TYR A 29 0.37 -5.73 7.65
C TYR A 29 1.00 -5.36 6.30
N ILE A 30 2.06 -4.54 6.31
CA ILE A 30 2.83 -4.22 5.10
C ILE A 30 3.31 -5.52 4.45
N HIS A 31 3.86 -6.45 5.24
CA HIS A 31 4.29 -7.75 4.72
C HIS A 31 3.12 -8.55 4.10
N LYS A 32 1.95 -8.60 4.75
CA LYS A 32 0.74 -9.26 4.22
C LYS A 32 0.31 -8.65 2.88
N VAL A 33 0.31 -7.31 2.77
CA VAL A 33 0.00 -6.59 1.53
C VAL A 33 0.98 -6.99 0.43
N ILE A 34 2.28 -6.92 0.69
CA ILE A 34 3.31 -7.27 -0.30
C ILE A 34 3.17 -8.73 -0.74
N LYS A 35 2.95 -9.64 0.22
CA LYS A 35 2.75 -11.06 -0.08
C LYS A 35 1.55 -11.28 -1.00
N ASN A 36 0.41 -10.65 -0.73
CA ASN A 36 -0.77 -10.71 -1.60
C ASN A 36 -0.47 -10.17 -3.01
N LEU A 37 0.24 -9.04 -3.08
CA LEU A 37 0.65 -8.43 -4.36
C LEU A 37 1.55 -9.36 -5.18
N LYS A 38 2.47 -10.09 -4.53
CA LYS A 38 3.35 -11.08 -5.18
C LYS A 38 2.58 -12.31 -5.67
N GLU A 39 1.73 -12.88 -4.81
CA GLU A 39 0.93 -14.06 -5.15
C GLU A 39 0.01 -13.81 -6.36
N ASN A 40 -0.36 -12.55 -6.59
CA ASN A 40 -1.27 -12.13 -7.65
C ASN A 40 -0.61 -11.17 -8.66
N GLU A 41 0.71 -11.23 -8.81
CA GLU A 41 1.48 -10.20 -9.52
C GLU A 41 1.05 -10.00 -10.98
N GLU A 42 0.87 -11.08 -11.74
CA GLU A 42 0.48 -11.02 -13.15
C GLU A 42 -0.94 -10.45 -13.35
N LEU A 43 -1.83 -10.73 -12.41
CA LEU A 43 -3.17 -10.15 -12.39
C LEU A 43 -3.08 -8.63 -12.19
N TYR A 44 -2.31 -8.16 -11.19
CA TYR A 44 -2.08 -6.73 -10.96
C TYR A 44 -1.35 -6.04 -12.12
N LYS A 45 -0.37 -6.68 -12.76
CA LYS A 45 0.24 -6.16 -14.01
C LYS A 45 -0.78 -5.98 -15.12
N THR A 46 -1.76 -6.88 -15.22
CA THR A 46 -2.83 -6.80 -16.24
C THR A 46 -3.82 -5.69 -15.92
N ILE A 47 -4.28 -5.58 -14.67
CA ILE A 47 -5.22 -4.55 -14.21
C ILE A 47 -4.58 -3.17 -14.30
N LEU A 48 -3.32 -3.03 -13.89
CA LEU A 48 -2.66 -1.72 -13.83
C LEU A 48 -2.28 -1.14 -15.21
N LYS A 49 -2.44 -1.94 -16.27
CA LYS A 49 -2.41 -1.48 -17.67
C LYS A 49 -3.75 -0.88 -18.13
N THR A 50 -4.85 -1.03 -17.39
CA THR A 50 -6.17 -0.49 -17.72
C THR A 50 -6.42 0.90 -17.07
N ARG A 51 -7.64 1.44 -17.20
CA ARG A 51 -8.09 2.68 -16.52
C ARG A 51 -8.68 2.44 -15.12
N GLU A 52 -8.79 1.18 -14.68
CA GLU A 52 -9.21 0.78 -13.34
C GLU A 52 -8.19 0.95 -12.16
N PRO A 53 -6.91 1.34 -12.35
CA PRO A 53 -5.95 1.55 -11.24
C PRO A 53 -6.40 2.52 -10.16
N LEU A 54 -7.27 3.48 -10.49
CA LEU A 54 -7.68 4.54 -9.58
C LEU A 54 -8.39 4.00 -8.34
N LEU A 55 -9.24 2.99 -8.49
CA LEU A 55 -9.99 2.41 -7.37
C LEU A 55 -9.08 1.59 -6.44
N PHE A 56 -8.11 0.86 -7.00
CA PHE A 56 -7.09 0.15 -6.24
C PHE A 56 -6.23 1.13 -5.43
N VAL A 57 -5.74 2.17 -6.11
CA VAL A 57 -4.91 3.24 -5.52
C VAL A 57 -5.66 3.95 -4.40
N GLU A 58 -6.93 4.27 -4.61
CA GLU A 58 -7.78 4.96 -3.63
C GLU A 58 -8.03 4.10 -2.39
N LYS A 59 -8.41 2.83 -2.56
CA LYS A 59 -8.62 1.91 -1.42
C LYS A 59 -7.34 1.71 -0.60
N LEU A 60 -6.22 1.42 -1.27
CA LEU A 60 -4.94 1.21 -0.59
C LEU A 60 -4.51 2.49 0.14
N SER A 61 -4.69 3.65 -0.48
CA SER A 61 -4.39 4.94 0.15
C SER A 61 -5.23 5.16 1.41
N ASN A 62 -6.53 4.89 1.35
CA ASN A 62 -7.43 5.08 2.48
C ASN A 62 -7.07 4.20 3.68
N ILE A 63 -6.70 2.93 3.44
CA ILE A 63 -6.25 2.03 4.50
C ILE A 63 -4.95 2.54 5.13
N ILE A 64 -3.95 2.88 4.31
CA ILE A 64 -2.67 3.40 4.81
C ILE A 64 -2.89 4.68 5.64
N ILE A 65 -3.65 5.66 5.13
CA ILE A 65 -3.94 6.91 5.84
C ILE A 65 -4.64 6.65 7.18
N LYS A 66 -5.67 5.81 7.19
CA LYS A 66 -6.42 5.47 8.40
C LYS A 66 -5.49 4.91 9.47
N ARG A 67 -4.64 3.94 9.10
CA ARG A 67 -3.76 3.25 10.04
C ARG A 67 -2.60 4.10 10.52
N LEU A 68 -2.02 4.95 9.67
CA LEU A 68 -0.99 5.91 10.09
C LEU A 68 -1.52 6.91 11.12
N LYS A 69 -2.78 7.35 10.96
CA LYS A 69 -3.47 8.22 11.93
C LYS A 69 -3.76 7.50 13.24
N GLU A 70 -4.35 6.31 13.20
CA GLU A 70 -4.69 5.54 14.41
C GLU A 70 -3.44 5.17 15.24
N LEU A 71 -2.33 4.88 14.56
CA LEU A 71 -1.06 4.57 15.21
C LEU A 71 -0.25 5.81 15.60
N ASN A 72 -0.73 7.02 15.29
CA ASN A 72 -0.07 8.28 15.62
C ASN A 72 1.40 8.30 15.14
N VAL A 73 1.67 7.76 13.94
CA VAL A 73 3.04 7.59 13.42
C VAL A 73 3.76 8.92 13.30
N PHE A 74 3.05 9.98 12.92
CA PHE A 74 3.61 11.32 12.70
C PHE A 74 3.26 12.32 13.82
N ARG A 75 2.95 11.83 15.04
CA ARG A 75 2.45 12.63 16.18
C ARG A 75 3.30 13.84 16.57
N ASN A 76 4.60 13.81 16.26
CA ASN A 76 5.54 14.88 16.59
C ASN A 76 5.65 15.93 15.47
N SER A 77 5.01 15.70 14.33
CA SER A 77 5.08 16.61 13.19
C SER A 77 4.02 17.71 13.27
N LYS A 78 4.46 18.95 13.05
CA LYS A 78 3.56 20.09 12.82
C LYS A 78 2.80 20.00 11.49
N ASN A 79 3.21 19.06 10.62
CA ASN A 79 2.69 18.85 9.27
C ASN A 79 2.13 17.43 9.10
N GLU A 80 1.68 16.78 10.17
CA GLU A 80 1.20 15.38 10.18
C GLU A 80 0.31 15.04 8.97
N THR A 81 -0.70 15.87 8.68
CA THR A 81 -1.61 15.63 7.55
C THR A 81 -0.87 15.59 6.21
N LEU A 82 0.09 16.47 6.00
CA LEU A 82 0.88 16.53 4.75
C LEU A 82 1.83 15.35 4.65
N GLU A 83 2.48 14.96 5.75
CA GLU A 83 3.41 13.82 5.78
C GLU A 83 2.69 12.49 5.55
N ILE A 84 1.53 12.29 6.18
CA ILE A 84 0.68 11.12 5.95
C ILE A 84 0.29 11.02 4.47
N ASN A 85 -0.14 12.12 3.85
CA ASN A 85 -0.51 12.14 2.44
C ASN A 85 0.70 11.90 1.54
N PHE A 86 1.82 12.58 1.79
CA PHE A 86 3.05 12.43 1.02
C PHE A 86 3.57 10.98 1.06
N PHE A 87 3.67 10.41 2.26
CA PHE A 87 4.10 9.03 2.46
C PHE A 87 3.16 8.05 1.74
N THR A 88 1.84 8.21 1.92
CA THR A 88 0.84 7.33 1.32
C THR A 88 0.93 7.37 -0.20
N LEU A 89 0.89 8.56 -0.80
CA LEU A 89 0.97 8.74 -2.24
C LEU A 89 2.30 8.24 -2.80
N GLY A 90 3.39 8.42 -2.06
CA GLY A 90 4.70 7.87 -2.38
C GLY A 90 4.69 6.34 -2.46
N CYS A 91 4.17 5.66 -1.43
CA CYS A 91 4.05 4.21 -1.39
C CYS A 91 3.19 3.68 -2.53
N VAL A 92 2.02 4.28 -2.75
CA VAL A 92 1.10 3.82 -3.78
C VAL A 92 1.67 4.05 -5.19
N ASN A 93 2.37 5.15 -5.42
CA ASN A 93 3.04 5.41 -6.69
C ASN A 93 4.19 4.43 -6.96
N LEU A 94 4.90 3.95 -5.93
CA LEU A 94 5.90 2.88 -6.09
C LEU A 94 5.26 1.61 -6.63
N PHE A 95 4.15 1.15 -6.05
CA PHE A 95 3.41 -0.01 -6.56
C PHE A 95 2.95 0.20 -8.01
N VAL A 96 2.35 1.35 -8.31
CA VAL A 96 1.89 1.65 -9.67
C VAL A 96 3.05 1.63 -10.67
N LYS A 97 4.21 2.20 -10.33
CA LYS A 97 5.38 2.19 -11.22
C LYS A 97 5.99 0.79 -11.36
N TYR A 98 6.07 0.01 -10.28
CA TYR A 98 6.51 -1.38 -10.30
C TYR A 98 5.69 -2.21 -11.29
N PHE A 99 4.36 -2.25 -11.12
CA PHE A 99 3.47 -3.05 -11.96
C PHE A 99 3.39 -2.57 -13.41
N LYS A 100 3.74 -1.31 -13.68
CA LYS A 100 3.88 -0.77 -15.04
C LYS A 100 5.24 -1.07 -15.67
N GLY A 101 6.14 -1.78 -15.00
CA GLY A 101 7.49 -2.07 -15.47
C GLY A 101 8.36 -0.80 -15.57
N LYS A 102 8.09 0.21 -14.74
CA LYS A 102 8.81 1.50 -14.75
C LYS A 102 9.88 1.60 -13.66
N LEU A 103 10.04 0.57 -12.85
CA LEU A 103 11.08 0.48 -11.82
C LEU A 103 11.93 -0.76 -12.11
N ASP A 104 13.24 -0.61 -11.96
CA ASP A 104 14.19 -1.72 -11.97
C ASP A 104 14.41 -2.17 -10.51
N CYS A 105 13.39 -2.84 -9.96
CA CYS A 105 13.39 -3.37 -8.60
C CYS A 105 12.38 -4.52 -8.47
N THR A 106 12.41 -5.21 -7.33
CA THR A 106 11.44 -6.26 -6.95
C THR A 106 10.40 -5.73 -5.97
N LEU A 107 9.32 -6.49 -5.73
CA LEU A 107 8.39 -6.19 -4.63
C LEU A 107 9.04 -6.31 -3.24
N ASP A 108 10.10 -7.12 -3.09
CA ASP A 108 10.90 -7.19 -1.86
C ASP A 108 11.62 -5.87 -1.58
N ASP A 109 12.22 -5.26 -2.61
CA ASP A 109 12.89 -3.97 -2.47
C ASP A 109 11.90 -2.88 -2.05
N VAL A 110 10.69 -2.91 -2.61
CA VAL A 110 9.60 -1.99 -2.24
C VAL A 110 9.18 -2.21 -0.78
N GLU A 111 9.02 -3.45 -0.33
CA GLU A 111 8.70 -3.78 1.06
C GLU A 111 9.75 -3.22 2.02
N ILE A 112 11.03 -3.54 1.78
CA ILE A 112 12.15 -3.10 2.63
C ILE A 112 12.20 -1.57 2.67
N PHE A 113 12.03 -0.90 1.52
CA PHE A 113 12.02 0.55 1.45
C PHE A 113 10.90 1.18 2.29
N ILE A 114 9.66 0.69 2.16
CA ILE A 114 8.50 1.20 2.89
C ILE A 114 8.70 1.01 4.40
N LYS A 115 9.11 -0.18 4.84
CA LYS A 115 9.40 -0.48 6.25
C LYS A 115 10.47 0.43 6.84
N ASN A 116 11.55 0.67 6.10
CA ASN A 116 12.61 1.58 6.53
C ASN A 116 12.15 3.03 6.60
N MET A 117 11.28 3.46 5.68
CA MET A 117 10.69 4.81 5.73
C MET A 117 9.80 5.00 6.96
N VAL A 118 8.94 4.03 7.28
CA VAL A 118 8.08 4.10 8.48
C VAL A 118 8.92 4.26 9.75
N LYS A 119 10.00 3.49 9.89
CA LYS A 119 10.91 3.60 11.05
C LYS A 119 11.48 5.01 11.23
N ARG A 120 11.86 5.68 10.13
CA ARG A 120 12.41 7.05 10.16
C ARG A 120 11.42 8.12 10.63
N PHE A 121 10.11 7.85 10.64
CA PHE A 121 9.09 8.79 11.11
C PHE A 121 8.67 8.54 12.56
N ILE A 122 9.02 7.37 13.10
CA ILE A 122 8.71 6.97 14.47
C ILE A 122 9.82 7.39 15.44
N ASP A 123 11.07 7.40 14.96
CA ASP A 123 12.25 7.93 15.65
C ASP A 123 12.21 9.47 15.78
#